data_AF-A0A0F3GJS3-F1
#
_entry.id   AF-A0A0F3GJS3-F1
#
_cell.length_a   1.000
_cell.length_b   1.000
_cell.length_c   1.000
_cell.angle_alpha   90.00
_cell.angle_beta   90.00
_cell.angle_gamma   90.00
#
_symmetry.space_group_name_H-M   'P 1'
#
loop_
_entity.id
_entity.type
_entity.pdbx_description
1 polymer ?
#
loop_
_entity_poly.entity_id
_entity_poly.type
_entity_poly.pdbx_seq_one_letter_code
_entity_poly.pdbx_strand_id
1 'polypeptide(L)'
;MGEIRVKVLLRNYVSVGSAQRGYISKDEIESSELEMIVDTGAVLILLPQDEVEKLGLHPAKKIVVTYADERKEERWLAMGLEV
;
A
#
# COMPACT_ATOMS: atom_id res chain seq x y z
N MET A 1 -24.51 -0.18 -8.70
CA MET A 1 -23.96 -0.37 -7.34
C MET A 1 -23.06 0.83 -7.09
N GLY A 2 -23.22 1.55 -5.97
CA GLY A 2 -22.57 2.85 -5.76
C GLY A 2 -21.09 2.72 -5.42
N GLU A 3 -20.29 3.71 -5.81
CA GLU A 3 -18.90 3.86 -5.39
C GLU A 3 -18.85 4.27 -3.91
N ILE A 4 -18.09 3.53 -3.09
CA ILE A 4 -17.86 3.86 -1.68
C ILE A 4 -16.44 4.40 -1.55
N ARG A 5 -16.30 5.63 -1.06
CA ARG A 5 -15.01 6.26 -0.74
C ARG A 5 -14.80 6.33 0.77
N VAL A 6 -13.58 6.02 1.20
CA VAL A 6 -13.17 6.10 2.60
C VAL A 6 -11.82 6.76 2.71
N LYS A 7 -11.62 7.54 3.77
CA LYS A 7 -10.31 8.09 4.13
C LYS A 7 -9.56 7.04 4.95
N VAL A 8 -8.35 6.69 4.53
CA VAL A 8 -7.56 5.57 5.08
C VAL A 8 -6.17 6.06 5.47
N LEU A 9 -5.68 5.62 6.63
CA LEU A 9 -4.32 5.88 7.09
C LEU A 9 -3.42 4.70 6.73
N LEU A 10 -2.49 4.91 5.82
CA LEU A 10 -1.53 3.92 5.36
C LEU A 10 -0.19 4.10 6.04
N ARG A 11 0.41 3.00 6.50
CA ARG A 11 1.73 2.96 7.14
C ARG A 11 2.50 1.72 6.74
N ASN A 12 3.81 1.74 6.98
CA ASN A 12 4.64 0.54 6.87
C ASN A 12 4.56 -0.29 8.15
N TYR A 13 4.05 -1.51 8.05
CA TYR A 13 3.93 -2.46 9.16
C TYR A 13 5.27 -2.75 9.86
N VAL A 14 6.38 -2.79 9.09
CA VAL A 14 7.71 -3.02 9.67
C VAL A 14 8.12 -1.83 10.53
N SER A 15 7.87 -0.60 10.07
CA SER A 15 8.14 0.63 10.84
C SER A 15 7.29 0.69 12.09
N VAL A 16 6.00 0.38 11.99
CA VAL A 16 5.10 0.32 13.15
C VAL A 16 5.58 -0.72 14.17
N GLY A 17 5.93 -1.92 13.73
CA GLY A 17 6.48 -2.96 14.59
C GLY A 17 7.83 -2.55 15.23
N SER A 18 8.68 -1.83 14.49
CA SER A 18 9.96 -1.33 15.01
C SER A 18 9.78 -0.25 16.06
N ALA A 19 8.83 0.67 15.87
CA ALA A 19 8.47 1.68 16.87
C ALA A 19 7.88 1.06 18.13
N GLN A 20 7.01 0.05 17.99
CA GLN A 20 6.46 -0.70 19.12
C GLN A 20 7.53 -1.40 19.96
N ARG A 21 8.63 -1.84 19.31
CA ARG A 21 9.79 -2.46 19.98
C ARG A 21 10.83 -1.44 20.48
N GLY A 22 10.62 -0.14 20.23
CA GLY A 22 11.53 0.92 20.66
C GLY A 22 12.79 1.08 19.80
N TYR A 23 12.82 0.54 18.58
CA TYR A 23 13.95 0.72 17.66
C TYR A 23 13.95 2.07 16.96
N ILE A 24 12.77 2.67 16.76
CA ILE A 24 12.56 4.02 16.20
C ILE A 24 11.49 4.74 17.02
N SER A 25 11.41 6.07 16.95
CA SER A 25 10.28 6.83 17.51
C SER A 25 9.01 6.61 16.67
N LYS A 26 7.84 6.82 17.28
CA LYS A 26 6.56 6.84 16.54
C LYS A 26 6.49 7.96 15.51
N ASP A 27 7.18 9.07 15.77
CA ASP A 27 7.22 10.25 14.89
C ASP A 27 8.08 10.00 13.64
N GLU A 28 8.88 8.93 13.62
CA GLU A 28 9.68 8.51 12.46
C GLU A 28 8.90 7.58 11.51
N ILE A 29 7.64 7.26 11.82
CA ILE A 29 6.81 6.42 10.96
C ILE A 29 6.20 7.29 9.85
N GLU A 30 6.69 7.09 8.63
CA GLU A 30 6.06 7.63 7.43
C GLU A 30 4.62 7.12 7.27
N SER A 31 3.72 8.05 6.95
CA SER A 31 2.30 7.76 6.81
C SER A 31 1.64 8.56 5.68
N SER A 32 0.56 8.01 5.14
CA SER A 32 -0.25 8.65 4.10
C SER A 32 -1.72 8.54 4.45
N GLU A 33 -2.43 9.68 4.43
CA GLU A 33 -3.89 9.70 4.49
C GLU A 33 -4.46 9.88 3.08
N LEU A 34 -5.10 8.85 2.54
CA LEU A 34 -5.63 8.85 1.19
C LEU A 34 -7.13 8.60 1.19
N GLU A 35 -7.84 9.24 0.26
CA GLU A 35 -9.21 8.85 -0.08
C GLU A 35 -9.15 7.69 -1.08
N MET A 36 -9.71 6.54 -0.70
CA MET A 36 -9.64 5.30 -1.47
C MET A 36 -11.04 4.75 -1.77
N ILE A 37 -11.16 4.00 -2.86
CA ILE A 37 -12.39 3.32 -3.26
C ILE A 37 -12.41 1.92 -2.64
N VAL A 38 -13.53 1.54 -2.03
CA VAL A 38 -13.75 0.18 -1.53
C VAL A 38 -14.19 -0.71 -2.70
N ASP A 39 -13.33 -1.66 -3.07
CA ASP A 39 -13.62 -2.69 -4.07
C ASP A 39 -13.52 -4.09 -3.44
N THR A 40 -14.66 -4.73 -3.21
CA THR A 40 -14.71 -6.08 -2.63
C THR A 40 -14.22 -7.18 -3.58
N GLY A 41 -14.06 -6.87 -4.87
CA GLY A 41 -13.49 -7.78 -5.87
C GLY A 41 -11.96 -7.74 -5.91
N ALA A 42 -11.33 -6.74 -5.30
CA ALA A 42 -9.88 -6.61 -5.28
C ALA A 42 -9.26 -7.61 -4.28
N VAL A 43 -8.28 -8.39 -4.75
CA VAL A 43 -7.50 -9.33 -3.91
C VAL A 43 -6.21 -8.70 -3.37
N LEU A 44 -5.84 -7.52 -3.86
CA LEU A 44 -4.68 -6.74 -3.46
C LEU A 44 -5.05 -5.25 -3.46
N ILE A 45 -4.42 -4.48 -2.59
CA ILE A 45 -4.53 -3.02 -2.60
C ILE A 45 -3.65 -2.48 -3.73
N LEU A 46 -4.24 -1.64 -4.58
CA LEU A 46 -3.52 -0.91 -5.61
C LEU A 46 -3.09 0.46 -5.07
N LEU A 47 -1.79 0.70 -5.03
CA LEU A 47 -1.22 1.98 -4.63
C LEU A 47 -0.45 2.63 -5.79
N PRO A 48 -0.47 3.97 -5.88
CA PRO A 48 0.49 4.73 -6.68
C PRO A 48 1.94 4.40 -6.30
N GLN A 49 2.85 4.42 -7.27
CA GLN A 49 4.26 4.06 -7.06
C GLN A 49 4.97 5.01 -6.09
N ASP A 50 4.65 6.29 -6.14
CA ASP A 50 5.17 7.32 -5.23
C ASP A 50 4.73 7.10 -3.78
N GLU A 51 3.52 6.58 -3.55
CA GLU A 51 3.06 6.20 -2.21
C GLU A 51 3.79 4.96 -1.68
N VAL A 52 4.09 3.99 -2.54
CA VAL A 52 4.90 2.82 -2.18
C VAL A 52 6.30 3.24 -1.76
N GLU A 53 6.91 4.18 -2.50
CA GLU A 53 8.24 4.72 -2.22
C GLU A 53 8.27 5.57 -0.95
N LYS A 54 7.30 6.47 -0.78
CA LYS A 54 7.14 7.31 0.41
C LYS A 54 7.02 6.47 1.69
N LEU A 55 6.19 5.43 1.65
CA LEU A 55 5.99 4.53 2.79
C LEU A 55 7.16 3.53 2.95
N GLY A 56 8.11 3.50 2.03
CA GLY A 56 9.26 2.59 2.06
C GLY A 56 8.87 1.11 2.06
N LEU A 57 7.79 0.74 1.35
CA LEU A 57 7.30 -0.63 1.33
C LEU A 57 8.30 -1.56 0.61
N HIS A 58 8.40 -2.80 1.08
CA HIS A 58 9.39 -3.73 0.56
C HIS A 58 8.94 -4.37 -0.76
N PRO A 59 9.74 -4.31 -1.84
CA PRO A 59 9.44 -5.02 -3.09
C PRO A 59 9.71 -6.52 -2.93
N ALA A 60 8.69 -7.35 -3.10
CA ALA A 60 8.81 -8.80 -2.89
C ALA A 60 9.17 -9.56 -4.17
N LYS A 61 8.36 -9.41 -5.21
CA LYS A 61 8.53 -10.07 -6.50
C LYS A 61 7.83 -9.28 -7.60
N LYS A 62 8.18 -9.56 -8.86
CA LYS A 62 7.38 -9.09 -9.99
C LYS A 62 6.19 -10.00 -10.23
N ILE A 63 5.04 -9.42 -10.56
CA ILE A 63 3.83 -10.10 -11.00
C ILE A 63 3.35 -9.49 -12.31
N VAL A 64 2.67 -10.30 -13.13
CA VAL A 64 2.00 -9.80 -14.33
C VAL A 64 0.65 -9.24 -13.94
N VAL A 65 0.46 -7.94 -14.13
CA VAL A 65 -0.82 -7.25 -13.96
C VAL A 65 -1.51 -7.21 -15.32
N THR A 66 -2.80 -7.53 -15.36
CA THR A 66 -3.64 -7.34 -16.54
C THR A 66 -4.56 -6.16 -16.26
N TYR A 67 -4.42 -5.09 -17.03
CA TYR A 67 -5.27 -3.92 -16.92
C TYR A 67 -6.63 -4.15 -17.58
N ALA A 68 -7.58 -3.25 -17.34
CA ALA A 68 -8.93 -3.32 -17.92
C ALA A 68 -8.95 -3.30 -19.46
N ASP A 69 -7.90 -2.75 -20.09
CA ASP A 69 -7.72 -2.72 -21.55
C ASP A 69 -6.93 -3.94 -22.09
N GLU A 70 -6.87 -5.02 -21.31
CA GLU A 70 -6.16 -6.27 -21.59
C GLU A 70 -4.63 -6.17 -21.69
N ARG A 71 -4.05 -4.97 -21.56
CA ARG A 71 -2.59 -4.83 -21.51
C ARG A 71 -2.04 -5.59 -20.32
N LYS A 72 -0.92 -6.27 -20.55
CA LYS A 72 -0.17 -7.01 -19.54
C LYS A 72 1.15 -6.35 -19.28
N GLU A 73 1.50 -6.22 -18.01
CA GLU A 73 2.74 -5.56 -17.62
C GLU A 73 3.30 -6.15 -16.34
N GLU A 74 4.63 -6.23 -16.24
CA GLU A 74 5.28 -6.60 -14.99
C GLU A 74 5.28 -5.43 -14.02
N ARG A 75 4.82 -5.68 -12.80
CA ARG A 75 4.84 -4.74 -11.68
C ARG A 75 5.42 -5.39 -10.44
N TRP A 76 6.10 -4.58 -9.62
CA TRP A 76 6.54 -5.03 -8.30
C TRP A 76 5.34 -5.17 -7.37
N LEU A 77 5.28 -6.31 -6.68
CA LEU A 77 4.39 -6.50 -5.54
C LEU A 77 5.06 -5.91 -4.30
N ALA A 78 4.45 -4.89 -3.72
CA ALA A 78 4.87 -4.32 -2.44
C ALA A 78 4.28 -5.12 -1.26
N MET A 79 5.06 -5.27 -0.18
CA MET A 79 4.64 -5.93 1.06
C MET A 79 4.83 -5.02 2.28
N GLY A 80 4.09 -5.35 3.34
CA GLY A 80 4.22 -4.67 4.64
C GLY A 80 3.36 -3.42 4.76
N LEU A 81 2.24 -3.33 4.04
CA LEU A 81 1.26 -2.26 4.22
C LEU A 81 0.40 -2.55 5.45
N GLU A 82 0.28 -1.56 6.33
CA GLU A 82 -0.70 -1.48 7.41
C GLU A 82 -1.77 -0.45 7.01
N VAL A 83 -3.04 -0.80 7.22
CA VAL A 83 -4.25 -0.08 6.77
C VAL A 83 -5.23 0.03 7.92
#